data_AF-A0A453R0I8-F1
#
_entry.id   AF-A0A453R0I8-F1
#
_cell.length_a   1.000
_cell.length_b   1.000
_cell.length_c   1.000
_cell.angle_alpha   90.00
_cell.angle_beta   90.00
_cell.angle_gamma   90.00
#
_symmetry.space_group_name_H-M   'P 1'
#
loop_
_entity.id
_entity.type
_entity.pdbx_description
1 polymer ?
#
loop_
_entity_poly.entity_id
_entity_poly.type
_entity_poly.pdbx_seq_one_letter_code
_entity_poly.pdbx_strand_id
1 'polypeptide(L)' 'RSFGAQVLIDDNPRYALECAEDGMRVLLFDYDNTYPWCKTGVDQSHPLVTKVHNWQEVEQKLLSWVAPES' A
#
# COMPACT_ATOMS: atom_id res chain seq x y z
N ARG A 1 16.25 -16.04 -1.38
CA ARG A 1 15.79 -15.89 0.02
C ARG A 1 14.67 -14.85 0.00
N SER A 2 13.45 -15.22 0.38
CA SER A 2 12.34 -14.27 0.61
C SER A 2 12.12 -14.15 2.12
N PHE A 3 11.79 -12.95 2.61
CA PHE A 3 11.68 -12.65 4.05
C PHE A 3 10.29 -12.97 4.64
N GLY A 4 9.39 -13.59 3.87
CA GLY A 4 8.03 -13.94 4.33
C GLY A 4 7.15 -12.73 4.65
N ALA A 5 7.58 -11.51 4.32
CA ALA A 5 6.76 -10.32 4.44
C ALA A 5 5.56 -10.42 3.50
N GLN A 6 4.39 -10.07 4.01
CA GLN A 6 3.12 -10.18 3.28
C GLN A 6 2.60 -8.84 2.79
N VAL A 7 3.07 -7.75 3.42
CA VAL A 7 2.61 -6.38 3.18
C VAL A 7 3.81 -5.43 3.22
N LEU A 8 3.84 -4.47 2.29
CA LEU A 8 4.73 -3.29 2.33
C LEU A 8 3.92 -2.03 2.64
N ILE A 9 4.52 -1.12 3.41
CA ILE A 9 4.07 0.27 3.56
C ILE A 9 5.22 1.15 3.08
N ASP A 10 4.99 1.97 2.07
CA ASP A 10 6.01 2.83 1.46
C ASP A 10 5.34 4.09 0.91
N ASP A 11 6.06 5.22 0.84
CA ASP A 11 5.59 6.47 0.26
C ASP A 11 6.10 6.70 -1.17
N ASN A 12 6.95 5.81 -1.67
CA ASN A 12 7.52 5.82 -3.01
C ASN A 12 6.71 4.92 -3.95
N PRO A 13 5.99 5.50 -4.94
CA PRO A 13 5.19 4.72 -5.87
C PRO A 13 5.99 3.70 -6.67
N ARG A 14 7.27 3.97 -6.95
CA ARG A 14 8.11 3.03 -7.71
C ARG A 14 8.32 1.74 -6.92
N TYR A 15 8.70 1.84 -5.65
CA TYR A 15 8.89 0.65 -4.80
C TYR A 15 7.57 -0.07 -4.54
N ALA A 16 6.49 0.68 -4.37
CA ALA A 16 5.16 0.11 -4.22
C ALA A 16 4.77 -0.74 -5.44
N LEU A 17 4.99 -0.24 -6.65
CA LEU A 17 4.66 -0.98 -7.87
C LEU A 17 5.55 -2.19 -8.08
N GLU A 18 6.87 -2.04 -7.95
CA GLU A 18 7.83 -3.17 -8.08
C GLU A 18 7.46 -4.31 -7.11
N CYS A 19 7.08 -3.98 -5.86
CA CYS A 19 6.66 -4.98 -4.89
C CYS A 19 5.28 -5.59 -5.19
N ALA A 20 4.36 -4.79 -5.73
CA ALA A 20 3.03 -5.26 -6.09
C ALA A 20 3.06 -6.19 -7.31
N GLU A 21 3.96 -5.95 -8.27
CA GLU A 21 4.24 -6.85 -9.41
C GLU A 21 4.74 -8.23 -8.94
N ASP A 22 5.52 -8.27 -7.86
CA ASP A 22 5.97 -9.51 -7.20
C ASP A 22 4.88 -10.16 -6.32
N GLY A 23 3.66 -9.62 -6.31
CA GLY A 23 2.50 -10.17 -5.62
C GLY A 23 2.35 -9.75 -4.15
N MET A 24 3.14 -8.79 -3.67
CA MET A 24 3.00 -8.26 -2.30
C MET A 24 1.86 -7.24 -2.23
N ARG A 25 1.06 -7.28 -1.16
CA ARG A 25 0.08 -6.21 -0.91
C ARG A 25 0.83 -4.95 -0.48
N VAL A 26 0.43 -3.79 -0.99
CA VAL A 26 1.10 -2.54 -0.68
C VAL A 26 0.11 -1.49 -0.19
N LEU A 27 0.44 -0.86 0.94
CA LEU A 27 -0.17 0.38 1.38
C LEU A 27 0.73 1.53 0.94
N LEU A 28 0.32 2.24 -0.11
CA LEU A 28 1.05 3.39 -0.63
C LEU A 28 0.64 4.63 0.18
N PHE A 29 1.55 5.11 1.03
CA PHE A 29 1.29 6.13 2.03
C PHE A 29 1.41 7.54 1.44
N ASP A 30 0.34 8.32 1.53
CA ASP A 30 0.26 9.70 1.06
C ASP A 30 -0.30 10.61 2.15
N TYR A 31 0.58 11.21 2.95
CA TYR A 31 0.15 12.03 4.07
C TYR A 31 -0.82 13.13 3.62
N ASP A 32 -2.12 12.96 3.90
CA ASP A 32 -3.22 13.87 3.51
C ASP A 32 -3.13 14.44 2.07
N ASN A 33 -2.77 13.62 1.08
CA ASN A 33 -2.61 14.04 -0.33
C ASN A 33 -1.51 15.10 -0.56
N THR A 34 -0.50 15.16 0.31
CA THR A 34 0.56 16.16 0.22
C THR A 34 1.72 15.76 -0.71
N TYR A 35 1.86 14.48 -1.05
CA TYR A 35 2.99 14.04 -1.86
C TYR A 35 2.79 14.33 -3.35
N PRO A 36 3.84 14.78 -4.10
CA PRO A 36 3.67 15.21 -5.49
C PRO A 36 3.03 14.17 -6.42
N TRP A 37 3.30 12.89 -6.16
CA TRP A 37 2.77 11.79 -6.97
C TRP A 37 1.26 11.58 -6.79
N CYS A 38 0.62 12.15 -5.75
CA CYS A 38 -0.79 11.95 -5.44
C CYS A 38 -1.74 12.37 -6.57
N LYS A 39 -1.26 13.23 -7.48
CA LYS A 39 -2.01 13.80 -8.62
C LYS A 39 -1.85 12.97 -9.89
N THR A 40 -1.02 11.94 -9.87
CA THR A 40 -0.64 11.17 -11.07
C THR A 40 -1.54 9.96 -11.31
N GLY A 41 -2.33 9.54 -10.31
CA GLY A 41 -3.15 8.33 -10.38
C GLY A 41 -2.35 7.03 -10.31
N VAL A 42 -1.06 7.10 -9.95
CA VAL A 42 -0.16 5.93 -9.86
C VAL A 42 -0.68 4.86 -8.90
N ASP A 43 -1.42 5.25 -7.86
CA ASP A 43 -2.08 4.36 -6.90
C ASP A 43 -3.15 3.45 -7.53
N GLN A 44 -3.67 3.80 -8.70
CA GLN A 44 -4.71 3.05 -9.41
C GLN A 44 -4.13 2.07 -10.45
N SER A 45 -2.82 2.08 -10.65
CA SER A 45 -2.17 1.30 -11.71
C SER A 45 -2.04 -0.19 -11.41
N HIS A 46 -2.20 -0.61 -10.14
CA HIS A 46 -2.07 -2.02 -9.75
C HIS A 46 -3.09 -2.41 -8.65
N PRO A 47 -3.79 -3.56 -8.78
CA PRO A 47 -4.86 -3.95 -7.85
C PRO A 47 -4.40 -4.29 -6.42
N LEU A 48 -3.11 -4.62 -6.24
CA LEU A 48 -2.51 -4.88 -4.92
C LEU A 48 -2.00 -3.62 -4.21
N VAL A 49 -2.05 -2.46 -4.88
CA VAL A 49 -1.70 -1.17 -4.27
C VAL A 49 -2.97 -0.53 -3.72
N THR A 50 -2.92 -0.09 -2.46
CA THR A 50 -3.98 0.66 -1.82
C THR A 50 -3.40 1.94 -1.26
N LYS A 51 -3.90 3.09 -1.71
CA LYS A 51 -3.54 4.38 -1.14
C LYS A 51 -4.09 4.53 0.28
N VAL A 52 -3.28 5.05 1.19
CA VAL A 52 -3.67 5.41 2.57
C VAL A 52 -3.13 6.79 2.92
N HIS A 53 -3.90 7.56 3.70
CA HIS A 53 -3.60 8.97 3.94
C HIS A 53 -2.92 9.26 5.27
N ASN A 54 -2.99 8.32 6.21
CA ASN A 54 -2.45 8.46 7.56
C ASN A 54 -2.28 7.09 8.23
N TRP A 55 -1.68 7.09 9.42
CA TRP A 55 -1.45 5.86 10.20
C TRP A 55 -2.73 5.18 10.66
N GLN A 56 -3.82 5.91 10.88
CA GLN A 56 -5.10 5.31 11.25
C GLN A 56 -5.66 4.45 10.11
N GLU A 57 -5.56 4.92 8.86
CA GLU A 57 -5.95 4.14 7.68
C GLU A 57 -5.04 2.92 7.47
N VAL A 58 -3.73 3.05 7.74
CA VAL A 58 -2.80 1.91 7.74
C VAL A 58 -3.27 0.82 8.69
N GLU A 59 -3.52 1.15 9.95
CA GLU A 59 -3.98 0.20 10.96
C GLU A 59 -5.31 -0.46 10.56
N GLN A 60 -6.29 0.33 10.12
CA GLN A 60 -7.59 -0.17 9.66
C GLN A 60 -7.46 -1.17 8.51
N LYS A 61 -6.60 -0.88 7.52
CA LYS A 61 -6.37 -1.77 6.38
C LYS A 61 -5.67 -3.05 6.80
N LEU A 62 -4.65 -2.97 7.64
CA LEU A 62 -3.97 -4.15 8.18
C LEU A 62 -4.94 -5.05 8.95
N LEU A 63 -5.75 -4.49 9.85
CA LEU A 63 -6.76 -5.24 10.60
C LEU A 63 -7.78 -5.91 9.68
N SER A 64 -8.23 -5.22 8.62
CA SER A 64 -9.15 -5.78 7.63
C SER A 64 -8.60 -6.98 6.85
N TRP A 65 -7.27 -7.13 6.79
CA TRP A 65 -6.61 -8.25 6.12
C TRP A 65 -6.30 -9.42 7.05
N VAL A 66 -6.26 -9.19 8.35
CA VAL A 66 -5.93 -10.20 9.37
C VAL A 66 -7.19 -10.79 10.01
N ALA A 67 -8.33 -10.08 9.97
CA ALA A 67 -9.59 -10.60 10.47
C ALA A 67 -10.06 -11.80 9.62
N PRO A 68 -10.35 -12.97 10.22
CA PRO A 68 -10.98 -14.07 9.50
C PRO A 68 -12.38 -13.65 9.03
N GLU A 69 -12.79 -14.07 7.82
CA GLU A 69 -14.19 -14.04 7.42
C GLU A 69 -15.00 -14.81 8.48
N SER A 70 -15.99 -14.13 9.07
CA SER A 70 -16.89 -14.72 10.07
C SER A 70 -17.92 -15.64 9.44
#